data_AF-A0A1B9MW86-F1
#
_entry.id   AF-A0A1B9MW86-F1
#
_cell.length_a   1.000
_cell.length_b   1.000
_cell.length_c   1.000
_cell.angle_alpha   90.00
_cell.angle_beta   90.00
_cell.angle_gamma   90.00
#
_symmetry.space_group_name_H-M   'P 1'
#
loop_
_entity.id
_entity.type
_entity.pdbx_description
1 polymer ?
#
loop_
_entity_poly.entity_id
_entity_poly.type
_entity_poly.pdbx_seq_one_letter_code
_entity_poly.pdbx_strand_id
1 'polypeptide(L)'
;MATFYPTSEQELLNRAQLVAGYTFGEIAQYLNIPIPSNLNKQKGWVGNLIETFLGANAGSKALRDFANLGIELKTIPVDKQGRPLETTFVSVIPLMANYGVIWETSHVKYKLSKVLWIPIEGERSIPLHQRKVGHPILWTPTKEQEQQLKQDWQELMDMIALGQIEKITARYGTYLQIRPKAANGKALTEAIGENGDIILTRPRGFYLKKSFTMQILHSTKC
;
A
#
# COMPACT_ATOMS: atom_id res chain seq x y z
N MET A 1 -23.25 14.00 -4.75
CA MET A 1 -23.29 14.01 -3.27
C MET A 1 -22.14 14.88 -2.79
N ALA A 2 -22.33 15.71 -1.76
CA ALA A 2 -21.23 16.46 -1.18
C ALA A 2 -20.20 15.48 -0.61
N THR A 3 -18.95 15.56 -1.05
CA THR A 3 -17.87 14.72 -0.53
C THR A 3 -17.56 15.18 0.89
N PHE A 4 -17.98 14.40 1.89
CA PHE A 4 -17.72 14.73 3.28
C PHE A 4 -16.47 13.97 3.75
N TYR A 5 -15.38 14.70 3.93
CA TYR A 5 -14.14 14.15 4.49
C TYR A 5 -14.32 13.91 5.99
N PRO A 6 -13.86 12.78 6.54
CA PRO A 6 -13.94 12.55 7.98
C PRO A 6 -13.09 13.59 8.72
N THR A 7 -13.62 14.18 9.78
CA THR A 7 -12.94 15.22 10.56
C THR A 7 -12.26 14.67 11.81
N SER A 8 -12.45 13.39 12.11
CA SER A 8 -11.79 12.70 13.22
C SER A 8 -11.44 11.24 12.89
N GLU A 9 -10.46 10.69 13.60
CA GLU A 9 -10.09 9.27 13.51
C GLU A 9 -11.29 8.37 13.86
N GLN A 10 -12.06 8.72 14.91
CA GLN A 10 -13.24 7.94 15.31
C GLN A 10 -14.32 7.92 14.21
N GLU A 11 -14.56 9.05 13.54
CA GLU A 11 -15.51 9.09 12.43
C GLU A 11 -15.07 8.21 11.26
N LEU A 12 -13.78 8.29 10.89
CA LEU A 12 -13.21 7.43 9.85
C LEU A 12 -13.35 5.95 10.22
N LEU A 13 -13.05 5.58 11.47
CA LEU A 13 -13.20 4.19 11.94
C LEU A 13 -14.65 3.74 11.94
N ASN A 14 -15.59 4.57 12.39
CA ASN A 14 -17.02 4.24 12.35
C ASN A 14 -17.48 3.96 10.92
N ARG A 15 -17.07 4.80 9.95
CA ARG A 15 -17.36 4.57 8.52
C ARG A 15 -16.75 3.26 8.01
N ALA A 16 -15.50 2.98 8.37
CA ALA A 16 -14.82 1.76 7.96
C ALA A 16 -15.42 0.50 8.61
N GLN A 17 -15.95 0.61 9.83
CA GLN A 17 -16.68 -0.49 10.48
C GLN A 17 -18.05 -0.72 9.85
N LEU A 18 -18.75 0.34 9.46
CA LEU A 18 -20.06 0.25 8.80
C LEU A 18 -19.98 -0.50 7.46
N VAL A 19 -18.87 -0.39 6.73
CA VAL A 19 -18.72 -1.08 5.43
C VAL A 19 -18.29 -2.54 5.56
N ALA A 20 -17.83 -2.96 6.74
CA ALA A 20 -17.43 -4.34 6.96
C ALA A 20 -18.63 -5.29 6.75
N GLY A 21 -18.40 -6.36 5.98
CA GLY A 21 -19.42 -7.35 5.62
C GLY A 21 -20.16 -7.05 4.30
N TYR A 22 -20.16 -5.80 3.84
CA TYR A 22 -20.75 -5.45 2.54
C TYR A 22 -19.91 -5.96 1.38
N THR A 23 -20.59 -6.30 0.30
CA THR A 23 -19.98 -6.66 -0.97
C THR A 23 -19.53 -5.43 -1.74
N PHE A 24 -18.53 -5.58 -2.61
CA PHE A 24 -18.14 -4.48 -3.52
C PHE A 24 -19.30 -4.03 -4.40
N GLY A 25 -20.23 -4.95 -4.74
CA GLY A 25 -21.41 -4.63 -5.52
C GLY A 25 -22.35 -3.66 -4.82
N GLU A 26 -22.66 -3.91 -3.55
CA GLU A 26 -23.52 -3.04 -2.75
C GLU A 26 -22.88 -1.65 -2.56
N ILE A 27 -21.58 -1.61 -2.27
CA ILE A 27 -20.85 -0.34 -2.10
C ILE A 27 -20.81 0.44 -3.42
N ALA A 28 -20.52 -0.24 -4.53
CA ALA A 28 -20.46 0.38 -5.85
C ALA A 28 -21.84 0.91 -6.29
N GLN A 29 -22.91 0.16 -6.02
CA GLN A 29 -24.28 0.60 -6.27
C GLN A 29 -24.63 1.85 -5.44
N TYR A 30 -24.29 1.86 -4.14
CA TYR A 30 -24.52 3.02 -3.27
C TYR A 30 -23.79 4.28 -3.77
N LEU A 31 -22.57 4.11 -4.28
CA LEU A 31 -21.74 5.22 -4.81
C LEU A 31 -22.00 5.53 -6.29
N ASN A 32 -22.87 4.78 -6.97
CA ASN A 32 -23.07 4.84 -8.42
C ASN A 32 -21.76 4.68 -9.22
N ILE A 33 -20.89 3.76 -8.80
CA ILE A 33 -19.63 3.42 -9.46
C ILE A 33 -19.83 2.15 -10.31
N PRO A 34 -19.47 2.15 -11.61
CA PRO A 34 -19.57 0.96 -12.43
C PRO A 34 -18.54 -0.09 -11.98
N ILE A 35 -18.99 -1.35 -11.92
CA ILE A 35 -18.14 -2.49 -11.55
C ILE A 35 -17.52 -3.06 -12.83
N PRO A 36 -16.19 -3.17 -12.93
CA PRO A 36 -15.55 -3.81 -14.06
C PRO A 36 -15.78 -5.32 -14.03
N SER A 37 -15.80 -5.95 -15.21
CA SER A 37 -15.92 -7.41 -15.31
C SER A 37 -14.73 -8.15 -14.69
N ASN A 38 -13.55 -7.53 -14.66
CA ASN A 38 -12.36 -8.03 -13.97
C ASN A 38 -11.35 -6.91 -13.67
N LEU A 39 -10.37 -7.20 -12.80
CA LEU A 39 -9.34 -6.25 -12.36
C LEU A 39 -8.09 -6.21 -13.26
N ASN A 40 -8.04 -6.94 -14.38
CA ASN A 40 -6.81 -7.07 -15.18
C ASN A 40 -6.31 -5.72 -15.70
N LYS A 41 -7.23 -4.84 -16.10
CA LYS A 41 -6.95 -3.47 -16.58
C LYS A 41 -7.19 -2.39 -15.53
N GLN A 42 -7.80 -2.73 -14.39
CA GLN A 42 -8.21 -1.78 -13.35
C GLN A 42 -7.77 -2.23 -11.94
N LYS A 43 -6.48 -2.51 -11.79
CA LYS A 43 -5.89 -3.04 -10.54
C LYS A 43 -6.14 -2.16 -9.31
N GLY A 44 -6.39 -0.86 -9.49
CA GLY A 44 -6.68 0.10 -8.42
C GLY A 44 -8.17 0.29 -8.13
N TRP A 45 -9.08 -0.39 -8.84
CA TRP A 45 -10.53 -0.13 -8.71
C TRP A 45 -11.05 -0.34 -7.29
N VAL A 46 -10.64 -1.42 -6.62
CA VAL A 46 -11.09 -1.68 -5.24
C VAL A 46 -10.54 -0.63 -4.27
N GLY A 47 -9.29 -0.19 -4.44
CA GLY A 47 -8.72 0.90 -3.65
C GLY A 47 -9.56 2.17 -3.79
N ASN A 48 -9.83 2.58 -5.03
CA ASN A 48 -10.64 3.76 -5.32
C ASN A 48 -12.08 3.66 -4.77
N LEU A 49 -12.68 2.46 -4.81
CA LEU A 49 -14.02 2.22 -4.26
C LEU A 49 -14.04 2.51 -2.76
N ILE A 50 -13.06 1.97 -2.02
CA ILE A 50 -12.96 2.14 -0.57
C ILE A 50 -12.54 3.57 -0.21
N GLU A 51 -11.60 4.18 -0.94
CA GLU A 51 -11.23 5.59 -0.80
C GLU A 51 -12.46 6.50 -0.95
N THR A 52 -13.26 6.28 -1.99
CA THR A 52 -14.46 7.09 -2.25
C THR A 52 -15.51 6.89 -1.16
N PHE A 53 -15.73 5.64 -0.73
CA PHE A 53 -16.69 5.33 0.34
C PHE A 53 -16.31 6.01 1.66
N LEU A 54 -15.02 5.94 2.04
CA LEU A 54 -14.55 6.50 3.31
C LEU A 54 -14.39 8.03 3.28
N GLY A 55 -14.43 8.63 2.09
CA GLY A 55 -14.19 10.06 1.90
C GLY A 55 -12.71 10.40 2.03
N ALA A 56 -11.84 9.66 1.35
CA ALA A 56 -10.43 10.04 1.20
C ALA A 56 -10.31 11.34 0.40
N ASN A 57 -9.30 12.15 0.75
CA ASN A 57 -8.96 13.33 -0.04
C ASN A 57 -8.26 12.88 -1.31
N ALA A 58 -8.84 13.13 -2.49
CA ALA A 58 -8.25 12.84 -3.81
C ALA A 58 -7.04 13.75 -4.16
N GLY A 59 -6.19 14.06 -3.17
CA GLY A 59 -5.01 14.89 -3.32
C GLY A 59 -3.85 14.17 -4.01
N SER A 60 -2.63 14.66 -3.79
CA SER A 60 -1.43 14.05 -4.37
C SER A 60 -1.17 12.65 -3.81
N LYS A 61 -0.79 11.71 -4.68
CA LYS A 61 -0.34 10.35 -4.31
C LYS A 61 0.85 10.32 -3.35
N ALA A 62 1.56 11.44 -3.21
CA ALA A 62 2.67 11.59 -2.27
C ALA A 62 2.17 11.69 -0.81
N LEU A 63 0.98 12.26 -0.61
CA LEU A 63 0.37 12.42 0.71
C LEU A 63 -0.32 11.14 1.15
N ARG A 64 -0.73 11.12 2.43
CA ARG A 64 -1.65 10.11 2.95
C ARG A 64 -3.08 10.42 2.53
N ASP A 65 -3.89 9.38 2.41
CA ASP A 65 -5.28 9.47 1.94
C ASP A 65 -6.15 10.35 2.86
N PHE A 66 -5.85 10.36 4.16
CA PHE A 66 -6.43 11.26 5.16
C PHE A 66 -5.35 12.13 5.79
N ALA A 67 -4.75 13.02 5.00
CA ALA A 67 -3.63 13.88 5.42
C ALA A 67 -3.89 14.64 6.73
N ASN A 68 -5.09 15.21 6.92
CA ASN A 68 -5.47 15.94 8.13
C ASN A 68 -5.53 15.05 9.39
N LEU A 69 -5.75 13.75 9.21
CA LEU A 69 -5.77 12.76 10.31
C LEU A 69 -4.43 12.05 10.47
N GLY A 70 -3.49 12.26 9.53
CA GLY A 70 -2.25 11.51 9.46
C GLY A 70 -2.47 10.01 9.23
N ILE A 71 -3.50 9.61 8.46
CA ILE A 71 -3.81 8.18 8.22
C ILE A 71 -3.68 7.86 6.74
N GLU A 72 -2.89 6.84 6.43
CA GLU A 72 -2.84 6.19 5.11
C GLU A 72 -3.90 5.08 5.05
N LEU A 73 -4.57 4.92 3.93
CA LEU A 73 -5.51 3.83 3.66
C LEU A 73 -4.82 2.74 2.84
N LYS A 74 -4.97 1.48 3.26
CA LYS A 74 -4.50 0.34 2.46
C LYS A 74 -5.53 -0.78 2.45
N THR A 75 -6.03 -1.11 1.26
CA THR A 75 -6.76 -2.36 1.06
C THR A 75 -5.77 -3.53 1.00
N ILE A 76 -6.09 -4.66 1.63
CA ILE A 76 -5.26 -5.87 1.61
C ILE A 76 -6.08 -7.09 1.18
N PRO A 77 -5.80 -7.69 0.01
CA PRO A 77 -6.51 -8.89 -0.43
C PRO A 77 -6.12 -10.10 0.42
N VAL A 78 -7.13 -10.77 0.96
CA VAL A 78 -6.99 -11.96 1.81
C VAL A 78 -7.75 -13.16 1.24
N ASP A 79 -7.31 -14.37 1.60
CA ASP A 79 -8.05 -15.61 1.37
C ASP A 79 -9.13 -15.85 2.45
N LYS A 80 -9.90 -16.93 2.32
CA LYS A 80 -10.90 -17.37 3.32
C LYS A 80 -10.35 -17.57 4.74
N GLN A 81 -9.05 -17.77 4.90
CA GLN A 81 -8.40 -17.90 6.21
C GLN A 81 -7.87 -16.57 6.73
N GLY A 82 -8.09 -15.46 6.01
CA GLY A 82 -7.59 -14.14 6.37
C GLY A 82 -6.11 -13.95 6.03
N ARG A 83 -5.49 -14.83 5.24
CA ARG A 83 -4.06 -14.73 4.90
C ARG A 83 -3.86 -13.78 3.72
N PRO A 84 -2.86 -12.89 3.74
CA PRO A 84 -2.55 -12.01 2.62
C PRO A 84 -2.25 -12.79 1.34
N LEU A 85 -2.91 -12.41 0.26
CA LEU A 85 -2.69 -13.01 -1.06
C LEU A 85 -1.49 -12.38 -1.77
N GLU A 86 -1.27 -11.07 -1.58
CA GLU A 86 -0.29 -10.26 -2.29
C GLU A 86 0.58 -9.44 -1.34
N THR A 87 1.72 -8.95 -1.85
CA THR A 87 2.58 -7.98 -1.16
C THR A 87 1.98 -6.58 -1.29
N THR A 88 2.03 -5.77 -0.24
CA THR A 88 1.38 -4.45 -0.25
C THR A 88 2.34 -3.36 -0.69
N PHE A 89 1.95 -2.59 -1.71
CA PHE A 89 2.71 -1.42 -2.15
C PHE A 89 2.70 -0.29 -1.10
N VAL A 90 3.87 0.32 -0.88
CA VAL A 90 4.05 1.44 0.06
C VAL A 90 4.26 2.74 -0.70
N SER A 91 5.38 2.87 -1.41
CA SER A 91 5.76 4.08 -2.14
C SER A 91 6.64 3.77 -3.34
N VAL A 92 6.69 4.69 -4.30
CA VAL A 92 7.71 4.68 -5.36
C VAL A 92 9.06 5.10 -4.78
N ILE A 93 10.15 4.68 -5.45
CA ILE A 93 11.51 5.02 -5.07
C ILE A 93 12.05 6.07 -6.05
N PRO A 94 12.46 7.27 -5.58
CA PRO A 94 13.12 8.24 -6.44
C PRO A 94 14.58 7.83 -6.66
N LEU A 95 14.87 7.10 -7.75
CA LEU A 95 16.20 6.51 -7.99
C LEU A 95 17.32 7.53 -8.25
N MET A 96 16.98 8.76 -8.62
CA MET A 96 17.93 9.86 -8.84
C MET A 96 17.90 10.93 -7.72
N ALA A 97 16.82 11.00 -6.96
CA ALA A 97 16.56 12.07 -5.99
C ALA A 97 16.38 11.50 -4.57
N ASN A 98 17.33 10.66 -4.15
CA ASN A 98 17.34 10.03 -2.83
C ASN A 98 18.53 10.45 -1.94
N TYR A 99 19.43 11.31 -2.43
CA TYR A 99 20.56 11.81 -1.65
C TYR A 99 20.11 12.54 -0.38
N GLY A 100 20.70 12.19 0.75
CA GLY A 100 20.40 12.80 2.05
C GLY A 100 19.08 12.38 2.68
N VAL A 101 18.31 11.48 2.06
CA VAL A 101 17.11 10.91 2.68
C VAL A 101 17.53 9.91 3.75
N ILE A 102 16.99 10.07 4.96
CA ILE A 102 17.15 9.13 6.08
C ILE A 102 15.81 8.47 6.40
N TRP A 103 15.81 7.42 7.21
CA TRP A 103 14.58 6.71 7.59
C TRP A 103 13.51 7.65 8.13
N GLU A 104 13.91 8.58 9.01
CA GLU A 104 13.07 9.53 9.72
C GLU A 104 12.30 10.46 8.77
N THR A 105 12.89 10.81 7.63
CA THR A 105 12.31 11.69 6.61
C THR A 105 11.83 10.92 5.37
N SER A 106 11.93 9.59 5.39
CA SER A 106 11.57 8.76 4.23
C SER A 106 10.05 8.73 3.98
N HIS A 107 9.67 8.64 2.71
CA HIS A 107 8.27 8.42 2.32
C HIS A 107 7.71 7.10 2.85
N VAL A 108 8.56 6.08 3.04
CA VAL A 108 8.16 4.79 3.59
C VAL A 108 7.69 4.95 5.03
N LYS A 109 8.53 5.55 5.90
CA LYS A 109 8.14 5.85 7.29
C LYS A 109 6.92 6.77 7.34
N TYR A 110 6.90 7.80 6.51
CA TYR A 110 5.75 8.69 6.42
C TYR A 110 4.46 7.91 6.13
N LYS A 111 4.41 7.06 5.09
CA LYS A 111 3.19 6.30 4.75
C LYS A 111 2.84 5.20 5.74
N LEU A 112 3.81 4.63 6.46
CA LEU A 112 3.59 3.51 7.39
C LEU A 112 3.41 3.92 8.85
N SER A 113 3.58 5.20 9.20
CA SER A 113 3.47 5.63 10.60
C SER A 113 2.07 5.46 11.22
N LYS A 114 1.00 5.48 10.42
CA LYS A 114 -0.36 5.12 10.84
C LYS A 114 -1.17 4.72 9.61
N VAL A 115 -1.70 3.51 9.60
CA VAL A 115 -2.38 2.91 8.46
C VAL A 115 -3.73 2.34 8.88
N LEU A 116 -4.78 2.71 8.17
CA LEU A 116 -6.06 2.02 8.20
C LEU A 116 -6.03 0.90 7.16
N TRP A 117 -5.91 -0.33 7.64
CA TRP A 117 -5.97 -1.52 6.80
C TRP A 117 -7.40 -1.98 6.62
N ILE A 118 -7.80 -2.21 5.36
CA ILE A 118 -9.10 -2.74 4.99
C ILE A 118 -8.88 -4.11 4.33
N PRO A 119 -9.00 -5.22 5.08
CA PRO A 119 -9.00 -6.54 4.49
C PRO A 119 -10.15 -6.67 3.49
N ILE A 120 -9.88 -7.30 2.35
CA ILE A 120 -10.88 -7.52 1.31
C ILE A 120 -10.74 -8.94 0.76
N GLU A 121 -11.86 -9.58 0.43
CA GLU A 121 -11.81 -10.91 -0.20
C GLU A 121 -11.11 -10.83 -1.57
N GLY A 122 -10.06 -11.63 -1.77
CA GLY A 122 -9.26 -11.61 -3.00
C GLY A 122 -9.39 -12.86 -3.87
N GLU A 123 -10.09 -13.89 -3.42
CA GLU A 123 -10.17 -15.18 -4.13
C GLU A 123 -10.76 -15.04 -5.55
N ARG A 124 -10.03 -15.55 -6.54
CA ARG A 124 -10.44 -15.48 -7.97
C ARG A 124 -11.70 -16.28 -8.28
N SER A 125 -12.01 -17.28 -7.46
CA SER A 125 -13.25 -18.07 -7.54
C SER A 125 -14.50 -17.26 -7.16
N ILE A 126 -14.36 -16.16 -6.41
CA ILE A 126 -15.46 -15.30 -6.00
C ILE A 126 -15.61 -14.16 -7.03
N PRO A 127 -16.78 -14.01 -7.68
CA PRO A 127 -17.06 -12.90 -8.58
C PRO A 127 -16.78 -11.55 -7.93
N LEU A 128 -16.19 -10.60 -8.66
CA LEU A 128 -15.72 -9.33 -8.12
C LEU A 128 -16.79 -8.60 -7.30
N HIS A 129 -18.02 -8.52 -7.82
CA HIS A 129 -19.12 -7.83 -7.16
C HIS A 129 -19.62 -8.51 -5.88
N GLN A 130 -19.30 -9.80 -5.65
CA GLN A 130 -19.73 -10.57 -4.48
C GLN A 130 -18.69 -10.60 -3.37
N ARG A 131 -17.46 -10.17 -3.66
CA ARG A 131 -16.38 -10.11 -2.68
C ARG A 131 -16.71 -9.10 -1.60
N LYS A 132 -16.43 -9.48 -0.36
CA LYS A 132 -16.74 -8.67 0.82
C LYS A 132 -15.56 -7.87 1.33
N VAL A 133 -15.90 -6.78 2.01
CA VAL A 133 -14.98 -6.00 2.84
C VAL A 133 -14.92 -6.61 4.24
N GLY A 134 -13.73 -6.79 4.78
CA GLY A 134 -13.50 -7.27 6.14
C GLY A 134 -13.50 -6.14 7.18
N HIS A 135 -13.31 -6.52 8.45
CA HIS A 135 -13.20 -5.53 9.54
C HIS A 135 -11.94 -4.67 9.40
N PRO A 136 -12.04 -3.34 9.59
CA PRO A 136 -10.89 -2.45 9.50
C PRO A 136 -9.92 -2.67 10.66
N ILE A 137 -8.64 -2.43 10.41
CA ILE A 137 -7.59 -2.49 11.42
C ILE A 137 -6.82 -1.17 11.37
N LEU A 138 -6.93 -0.37 12.42
CA LEU A 138 -6.06 0.79 12.60
C LEU A 138 -4.74 0.33 13.22
N TRP A 139 -3.66 0.55 12.50
CA TRP A 139 -2.34 0.05 12.87
C TRP A 139 -1.32 1.18 12.89
N THR A 140 -0.46 1.13 13.91
CA THR A 140 0.77 1.90 14.05
C THR A 140 1.87 0.87 14.33
N PRO A 141 3.06 0.97 13.70
CA PRO A 141 4.14 0.03 13.96
C PRO A 141 4.53 0.04 15.44
N THR A 142 4.76 -1.15 16.01
CA THR A 142 5.48 -1.26 17.28
C THR A 142 6.93 -0.81 17.11
N LYS A 143 7.67 -0.63 18.21
CA LYS A 143 9.09 -0.27 18.15
C LYS A 143 9.91 -1.32 17.39
N GLU A 144 9.61 -2.60 17.59
CA GLU A 144 10.28 -3.72 16.93
C GLU A 144 9.94 -3.76 15.44
N GLN A 145 8.66 -3.55 15.08
CA GLN A 145 8.23 -3.45 13.69
C GLN A 145 8.89 -2.27 12.98
N GLU A 146 8.94 -1.09 13.61
CA GLU A 146 9.60 0.09 13.05
C GLU A 146 11.11 -0.17 12.86
N GLN A 147 11.77 -0.77 13.86
CA GLN A 147 13.19 -1.07 13.78
C GLN A 147 13.52 -2.04 12.64
N GLN A 148 12.70 -3.08 12.44
CA GLN A 148 12.90 -4.02 11.33
C GLN A 148 12.66 -3.36 9.97
N LEU A 149 11.60 -2.54 9.85
CA LEU A 149 11.35 -1.79 8.62
C LEU A 149 12.47 -0.80 8.31
N LYS A 150 13.02 -0.13 9.34
CA LYS A 150 14.17 0.77 9.23
C LYS A 150 15.40 0.02 8.72
N GLN A 151 15.71 -1.14 9.30
CA GLN A 151 16.87 -1.95 8.90
C GLN A 151 16.76 -2.40 7.43
N ASP A 152 15.61 -2.96 7.04
CA ASP A 152 15.38 -3.39 5.66
C ASP A 152 15.46 -2.19 4.69
N TRP A 153 14.89 -1.04 5.07
CA TRP A 153 14.94 0.17 4.26
C TRP A 153 16.38 0.66 4.08
N GLN A 154 17.19 0.69 5.14
CA GLN A 154 18.59 1.11 5.07
C GLN A 154 19.39 0.19 4.14
N GLU A 155 19.30 -1.13 4.33
CA GLU A 155 19.97 -2.12 3.46
C GLU A 155 19.62 -1.88 1.97
N LEU A 156 18.33 -1.72 1.68
CA LEU A 156 17.85 -1.54 0.30
C LEU A 156 18.27 -0.18 -0.29
N MET A 157 18.31 0.88 0.51
CA MET A 157 18.76 2.20 0.08
C MET A 157 20.28 2.27 -0.12
N ASP A 158 21.06 1.58 0.71
CA ASP A 158 22.51 1.47 0.54
C ASP A 158 22.85 0.78 -0.79
N MET A 159 22.14 -0.29 -1.15
CA MET A 159 22.30 -0.91 -2.47
C MET A 159 21.99 0.06 -3.62
N ILE A 160 20.95 0.89 -3.49
CA ILE A 160 20.64 1.90 -4.50
C ILE A 160 21.76 2.95 -4.58
N ALA A 161 22.23 3.44 -3.43
CA ALA A 161 23.28 4.45 -3.36
C ALA A 161 24.61 3.97 -3.96
N LEU A 162 24.90 2.67 -3.85
CA LEU A 162 26.06 2.01 -4.47
C LEU A 162 25.84 1.65 -5.95
N GLY A 163 24.73 2.09 -6.56
CA GLY A 163 24.41 1.81 -7.97
C GLY A 163 24.02 0.36 -8.26
N GLN A 164 23.75 -0.45 -7.23
CA GLN A 164 23.49 -1.89 -7.33
C GLN A 164 21.99 -2.20 -7.58
N ILE A 165 21.25 -1.28 -8.20
CA ILE A 165 19.79 -1.38 -8.34
C ILE A 165 19.33 -2.63 -9.10
N GLU A 166 20.09 -3.09 -10.08
CA GLU A 166 19.79 -4.32 -10.83
C GLU A 166 20.13 -5.61 -10.07
N LYS A 167 20.97 -5.54 -9.03
CA LYS A 167 21.25 -6.67 -8.13
C LYS A 167 20.13 -6.89 -7.11
N ILE A 168 19.25 -5.90 -6.92
CA ILE A 168 18.16 -5.99 -5.94
C ILE A 168 17.09 -6.98 -6.43
N THR A 169 17.02 -8.11 -5.72
CA THR A 169 15.99 -9.13 -5.90
C THR A 169 14.93 -9.05 -4.80
N ALA A 170 13.79 -9.74 -5.01
CA ALA A 170 12.73 -9.85 -4.00
C ALA A 170 13.16 -10.59 -2.71
N ARG A 171 14.35 -11.21 -2.68
CA ARG A 171 14.88 -11.92 -1.50
C ARG A 171 15.40 -10.96 -0.44
N TYR A 172 15.93 -9.81 -0.84
CA TYR A 172 16.42 -8.78 0.09
C TYR A 172 15.32 -8.22 1.00
N GLY A 173 15.75 -7.77 2.18
CA GLY A 173 14.93 -7.32 3.30
C GLY A 173 14.11 -8.43 3.97
N THR A 174 13.83 -8.31 5.26
CA THR A 174 13.07 -9.31 6.02
C THR A 174 11.56 -9.16 5.80
N TYR A 175 11.08 -7.93 5.80
CA TYR A 175 9.67 -7.53 5.72
C TYR A 175 9.40 -6.44 4.69
N LEU A 176 10.37 -5.58 4.40
CA LEU A 176 10.30 -4.62 3.29
C LEU A 176 11.13 -5.12 2.11
N GLN A 177 10.68 -4.87 0.88
CA GLN A 177 11.42 -5.23 -0.33
C GLN A 177 11.21 -4.22 -1.45
N ILE A 178 12.11 -4.25 -2.43
CA ILE A 178 11.97 -3.49 -3.67
C ILE A 178 11.49 -4.40 -4.79
N ARG A 179 10.50 -3.93 -5.56
CA ARG A 179 10.03 -4.61 -6.78
C ARG A 179 9.78 -3.61 -7.91
N PRO A 180 9.77 -4.06 -9.18
CA PRO A 180 9.36 -3.20 -10.29
C PRO A 180 7.93 -2.65 -10.10
N LYS A 181 7.75 -1.35 -10.32
CA LYS A 181 6.46 -0.65 -10.23
C LYS A 181 6.22 0.15 -11.51
N ALA A 182 5.76 -0.51 -12.57
CA ALA A 182 5.46 0.14 -13.85
C ALA A 182 4.05 -0.20 -14.35
N ALA A 183 3.45 0.72 -15.11
CA ALA A 183 2.15 0.50 -15.76
C ALA A 183 2.24 -0.62 -16.82
N ASN A 184 3.40 -0.74 -17.47
CA ASN A 184 3.73 -1.82 -18.39
C ASN A 184 5.23 -2.18 -18.25
N GLY A 185 5.64 -3.30 -18.84
CA GLY A 185 7.01 -3.77 -18.72
C GLY A 185 8.07 -2.95 -19.47
N LYS A 186 7.67 -1.88 -20.19
CA LYS A 186 8.53 -1.09 -21.08
C LYS A 186 8.94 0.26 -20.49
N ALA A 187 8.28 0.71 -19.42
CA ALA A 187 8.62 1.98 -18.79
C ALA A 187 10.02 1.91 -18.17
N LEU A 188 10.82 2.95 -18.43
CA LEU A 188 12.16 3.14 -17.90
C LEU A 188 12.25 4.46 -17.14
N THR A 189 13.20 4.54 -16.22
CA THR A 189 13.58 5.73 -15.47
C THR A 189 15.10 5.73 -15.30
N GLU A 190 15.67 6.91 -15.10
CA GLU A 190 17.08 7.06 -14.77
C GLU A 190 17.38 6.52 -13.36
N ALA A 191 18.59 5.98 -13.19
CA ALA A 191 19.19 5.57 -11.93
C ALA A 191 20.71 5.69 -12.03
N ILE A 192 21.40 5.64 -10.89
CA ILE A 192 22.87 5.58 -10.83
C ILE A 192 23.32 4.11 -10.97
N GLY A 193 24.29 3.86 -11.84
CA GLY A 193 24.96 2.57 -12.02
C GLY A 193 26.16 2.41 -11.09
N GLU A 194 26.75 1.21 -11.06
CA GLU A 194 27.86 0.87 -10.14
C GLU A 194 29.12 1.72 -10.34
N ASN A 195 29.32 2.29 -11.53
CA ASN A 195 30.45 3.17 -11.82
C ASN A 195 30.10 4.67 -11.65
N GLY A 196 28.91 4.98 -11.14
CA GLY A 196 28.41 6.36 -11.00
C GLY A 196 27.79 6.95 -12.27
N ASP A 197 27.74 6.19 -13.36
CA ASP A 197 27.10 6.57 -14.62
C ASP A 197 25.56 6.53 -14.52
N ILE A 198 24.88 7.32 -15.36
CA ILE A 198 23.42 7.29 -15.46
C ILE A 198 23.01 6.11 -16.32
N ILE A 199 22.22 5.21 -15.76
CA ILE A 199 21.63 4.06 -16.46
C ILE A 199 20.11 4.18 -16.54
N LEU A 200 19.50 3.47 -17.50
CA LEU A 200 18.06 3.30 -17.57
C LEU A 200 17.64 1.96 -16.97
N THR A 201 16.75 1.99 -15.99
CA THR A 201 16.16 0.80 -15.35
C THR A 201 14.65 0.92 -15.25
N ARG A 202 13.98 -0.17 -14.88
CA ARG A 202 12.55 -0.13 -14.56
C ARG A 202 12.30 0.66 -13.27
N PRO A 203 11.23 1.48 -13.22
CA PRO A 203 10.81 2.11 -11.97
C PRO A 203 10.61 1.10 -10.86
N ARG A 204 10.99 1.48 -9.64
CA ARG A 204 10.96 0.60 -8.46
C ARG A 204 10.01 1.16 -7.41
N GLY A 205 9.46 0.26 -6.60
CA GLY A 205 8.61 0.60 -5.46
C GLY A 205 8.96 -0.26 -4.26
N PHE A 206 8.72 0.29 -3.07
CA PHE A 206 8.75 -0.45 -1.82
C PHE A 206 7.46 -1.23 -1.61
N TYR A 207 7.60 -2.46 -1.15
CA TYR A 207 6.49 -3.35 -0.83
C TYR A 207 6.70 -4.02 0.53
N LEU A 208 5.63 -4.12 1.32
CA LEU A 208 5.60 -5.00 2.48
C LEU A 208 5.40 -6.45 2.03
N LYS A 209 6.25 -7.33 2.52
CA LYS A 209 6.13 -8.78 2.33
C LYS A 209 4.90 -9.30 3.06
N LYS A 210 4.35 -10.40 2.54
CA LYS A 210 3.14 -11.02 3.08
C LYS A 210 3.30 -11.45 4.54
N SER A 211 4.50 -11.88 4.92
CA SER A 211 4.85 -12.25 6.30
C SER A 211 4.62 -11.10 7.28
N PHE A 212 4.96 -9.86 6.89
CA PHE A 212 4.75 -8.69 7.74
C PHE A 212 3.28 -8.33 7.87
N THR A 213 2.57 -8.24 6.74
CA THR A 213 1.14 -7.91 6.78
C THR A 213 0.31 -8.99 7.47
N MET A 214 0.76 -10.25 7.44
CA MET A 214 0.15 -11.32 8.22
C MET A 214 0.23 -11.06 9.73
N GLN A 215 1.34 -10.51 10.23
CA GLN A 215 1.47 -10.13 11.63
C GLN A 215 0.49 -9.02 12.00
N ILE A 216 0.32 -8.02 11.13
CA ILE A 216 -0.67 -6.94 11.32
C ILE A 216 -2.07 -7.52 11.42
N LEU A 217 -2.48 -8.38 10.48
CA LEU A 217 -3.81 -8.99 10.47
C LEU A 217 -4.08 -9.90 11.68
N HIS A 218 -3.02 -10.43 12.30
CA HIS A 218 -3.12 -11.28 13.49
C HIS A 218 -3.06 -10.51 14.82
N SER A 219 -2.52 -9.29 14.83
CA SER A 219 -2.41 -8.47 16.06
C SER A 219 -3.77 -8.06 16.65
N THR A 220 -4.86 -8.18 15.88
CA THR A 220 -6.24 -7.92 16.33
C THR A 220 -6.97 -9.15 16.89
N LYS A 221 -6.29 -10.30 17.02
CA LYS A 221 -6.80 -11.46 17.75
C LYS A 221 -6.31 -11.42 19.20
N CYS A 222 -6.85 -10.52 20.00
CA CYS A 222 -6.82 -10.56 21.47
C CYS A 222 -8.16 -10.01 21.98
#